data_AF-M5U3R5-F1
#
_entry.id   AF-M5U3R5-F1
#
_cell.length_a   1.000
_cell.length_b   1.000
_cell.length_c   1.000
_cell.angle_alpha   90.00
_cell.angle_beta   90.00
_cell.angle_gamma   90.00
#
_symmetry.space_group_name_H-M   'P 1'
#
loop_
_entity.id
_entity.type
_entity.pdbx_description
1 polymer ?
#
loop_
_entity_poly.entity_id
_entity_poly.type
_entity_poly.pdbx_seq_one_letter_code
_entity_poly.pdbx_strand_id
1 'polypeptide(L)' 'MKYRHPDCQVVKRRGRIYVICKSNPKFKVRQGGAKIKKRRR' A
#
# COMPACT_ATOMS: atom_id res chain seq x y z
N MET A 1 7.36 10.20 -10.03
CA MET A 1 6.49 9.02 -9.75
C MET A 1 7.27 8.05 -8.87
N LYS A 2 6.68 7.52 -7.79
CA LYS A 2 7.33 6.45 -7.02
C LYS A 2 7.36 5.20 -7.90
N TYR A 3 8.55 4.75 -8.30
CA TYR A 3 8.73 3.52 -9.09
C TYR A 3 8.10 2.36 -8.31
N ARG A 4 6.99 1.82 -8.85
CA ARG A 4 6.37 0.61 -8.32
C ARG A 4 6.99 -0.56 -9.06
N HIS A 5 7.20 -1.67 -8.36
CA HIS A 5 7.55 -2.92 -9.02
C HIS A 5 6.49 -3.22 -10.09
N PRO A 6 6.87 -3.69 -11.30
CA PRO A 6 5.93 -3.99 -12.38
C PRO A 6 4.76 -4.90 -11.96
N ASP A 7 5.03 -5.90 -11.10
CA ASP A 7 4.02 -6.83 -10.56
C ASP A 7 3.03 -6.22 -9.56
N CYS A 8 3.18 -4.95 -9.19
CA CYS A 8 2.26 -4.25 -8.29
C CYS A 8 1.06 -3.73 -9.07
N GLN A 9 -0.13 -4.20 -8.72
CA GLN A 9 -1.40 -3.73 -9.26
C GLN A 9 -2.15 -2.85 -8.25
N VAL A 10 -2.71 -1.74 -8.72
CA VAL A 10 -3.61 -0.89 -7.91
C VAL A 10 -5.04 -1.40 -8.07
N VAL A 11 -5.73 -1.66 -6.96
CA VAL A 11 -7.12 -2.14 -6.96
C VAL A 11 -7.98 -1.31 -6.01
N LYS A 12 -9.26 -1.14 -6.35
CA LYS A 12 -10.26 -0.52 -5.48
C LYS A 12 -11.18 -1.61 -4.92
N ARG A 13 -11.21 -1.78 -3.60
CA ARG A 13 -12.01 -2.79 -2.90
C ARG A 13 -12.67 -2.17 -1.69
N ARG A 14 -13.97 -2.40 -1.47
CA ARG A 14 -14.74 -1.87 -0.32
C ARG A 14 -14.54 -0.36 -0.14
N GLY A 15 -14.58 0.40 -1.23
CA GLY A 15 -14.39 1.86 -1.24
C GLY A 15 -12.95 2.34 -1.00
N ARG A 16 -11.97 1.46 -0.81
CA ARG A 16 -10.58 1.80 -0.48
C ARG A 16 -9.62 1.37 -1.59
N ILE A 17 -8.55 2.14 -1.78
CA ILE A 17 -7.49 1.84 -2.76
C ILE A 17 -6.40 1.02 -2.07
N TYR A 18 -6.00 -0.06 -2.72
CA TYR A 18 -4.92 -0.95 -2.30
C TYR A 18 -3.91 -1.07 -3.43
N VAL A 19 -2.63 -1.15 -3.07
CA VAL A 19 -1.59 -1.69 -3.94
C VAL A 19 -1.44 -3.15 -3.54
N ILE A 20 -1.58 -4.05 -4.51
CA ILE A 20 -1.40 -5.49 -4.34
C ILE A 20 -0.23 -5.92 -5.20
N CYS A 21 0.79 -6.51 -4.59
CA CYS A 21 1.85 -7.20 -5.29
C CYS A 21 1.69 -8.70 -5.02
N LYS A 22 1.65 -9.53 -6.06
CA LYS A 22 1.55 -10.99 -5.91
C LYS A 22 2.91 -11.62 -5.58
N SER A 23 3.99 -11.07 -6.13
CA SER A 23 5.35 -11.58 -6.00
C SER A 23 6.00 -11.23 -4.66
N ASN A 24 5.75 -10.03 -4.12
CA ASN A 24 6.32 -9.62 -2.83
C ASN A 24 5.27 -8.92 -1.94
N PRO A 25 4.83 -9.57 -0.84
CA PRO A 25 3.80 -9.01 0.03
C PRO A 25 4.25 -7.73 0.76
N LYS A 26 5.55 -7.44 0.88
CA LYS A 26 6.06 -6.19 1.51
C LYS A 26 5.63 -4.93 0.75
N PHE A 27 5.36 -5.03 -0.55
CA PHE A 27 4.90 -3.91 -1.35
C PHE A 27 3.37 -3.73 -1.33
N LYS A 28 2.63 -4.62 -0.64
CA LYS A 28 1.19 -4.46 -0.45
C LYS A 28 0.92 -3.33 0.54
N VAL A 29 0.17 -2.32 0.13
CA VAL A 29 -0.19 -1.18 0.99
C VAL A 29 -1.64 -0.78 0.80
N ARG A 30 -2.30 -0.33 1.88
CA ARG A 30 -3.63 0.29 1.84
C ARG A 30 -3.46 1.81 1.88
N GLN A 31 -4.10 2.52 0.96
CA GLN A 31 -4.17 3.98 1.04
C GLN A 31 -5.01 4.37 2.27
N GLY A 32 -4.44 5.19 3.17
CA GLY A 32 -5.08 5.56 4.44
C GLY A 32 -4.97 4.48 5.54
N GLY A 33 -3.94 3.64 5.51
CA GLY A 33 -3.58 2.70 6.58
C GLY A 33 -2.27 3.08 7.27
N ALA A 34 -2.26 2.93 8.60
CA ALA A 34 -1.19 3.26 9.54
C ALA A 34 -0.69 4.72 9.50
N LYS A 35 -1.38 5.60 10.23
CA LYS A 35 -0.66 6.65 10.95
C LYS A 35 0.34 5.89 11.83
N ILE A 36 1.62 5.87 11.47
CA ILE A 36 2.66 5.60 12.46
C ILE A 36 2.31 6.58 13.57
N LYS A 37 1.86 6.11 14.74
CA LYS A 37 1.78 6.96 15.92
C LYS A 37 3.22 7.44 16.06
N LYS A 38 3.52 8.66 15.56
CA LYS A 38 4.75 9.34 15.94
C LYS A 38 4.66 9.29 17.44
N ARG A 39 5.49 8.44 18.04
CA ARG A 39 5.63 8.35 19.49
C ARG A 39 5.98 9.79 19.85
N ARG A 40 4.98 10.53 20.32
CA ARG A 40 5.15 11.92 20.76
C ARG A 40 6.17 11.77 21.88
N ARG A 41 7.42 12.12 21.59
CA ARG A 41 8.34 12.52 22.64
C ARG A 41 7.75 13.76 23.29
#